data_AF-A0A9P0M0D7-F1
#
_entry.id   AF-A0A9P0M0D7-F1
#
_cell.length_a   1.000
_cell.length_b   1.000
_cell.length_c   1.000
_cell.angle_alpha   90.00
_cell.angle_beta   90.00
_cell.angle_gamma   90.00
#
_symmetry.space_group_name_H-M   'P 1'
#
loop_
_entity.id
_entity.type
_entity.pdbx_description
1 polymer ?
#
loop_
_entity_poly.entity_id
_entity_poly.type
_entity_poly.pdbx_seq_one_letter_code
_entity_poly.pdbx_strand_id
1 'polypeptide(L)'
;MVYRGGAVYRCSARGDSSCEEVPFDRQNNAYYRDSMLDDKSQRWLGATLSSSGVTDGPVVACAPRYIWFTKDLNRRDPVGTCFVSNGAFNSFEEYSPCRTMNWGYHRQGSCQAGFSAGINKKGDRLYVGAPGSYYWQGQMYSIDAHAKFNYTPGLFGNQGYGAKGTNLQTPKSLICSHTLTEPSFVGLFLICFC
;
A
#
# COMPACT_ATOMS: atom_id res chain seq x y z
N MET A 1 17.01 -12.96 0.78
CA MET A 1 15.99 -13.66 -0.04
C MET A 1 14.62 -13.29 0.49
N VAL A 2 13.69 -12.91 -0.38
CA VAL A 2 12.29 -12.65 0.00
C VAL A 2 11.52 -13.96 0.03
N TYR A 3 10.73 -14.20 1.08
CA TYR A 3 9.85 -15.38 1.18
C TYR A 3 8.43 -14.99 1.56
N ARG A 4 7.45 -15.70 1.00
CA ARG A 4 6.01 -15.48 1.25
C ARG A 4 5.60 -14.00 1.14
N GLY A 5 6.14 -13.29 0.15
CA GLY A 5 5.91 -11.85 -0.04
C GLY A 5 4.47 -11.49 -0.44
N GLY A 6 3.72 -12.44 -0.99
CA GLY A 6 2.42 -12.22 -1.61
C GLY A 6 2.55 -11.91 -3.11
N ALA A 7 1.49 -12.15 -3.87
CA ALA A 7 1.43 -11.98 -5.31
C ALA A 7 0.00 -11.63 -5.73
N VAL A 8 -0.14 -10.96 -6.88
CA VAL A 8 -1.42 -10.66 -7.50
C VAL A 8 -1.45 -11.32 -8.87
N TYR A 9 -2.59 -11.90 -9.23
CA TYR A 9 -2.77 -12.58 -10.50
C TYR A 9 -3.86 -11.90 -11.33
N ARG A 10 -3.64 -11.83 -12.64
CA ARG A 10 -4.63 -11.42 -13.63
C ARG A 10 -5.12 -12.68 -14.34
N CYS A 11 -6.43 -12.91 -14.31
CA CYS A 11 -7.05 -14.08 -14.91
C CYS A 11 -7.98 -13.67 -16.07
N SER A 12 -8.07 -14.54 -17.09
CA SER A 12 -9.07 -14.37 -18.15
C SER A 12 -10.46 -14.73 -17.64
N ALA A 13 -11.46 -13.89 -17.92
CA ALA A 13 -12.86 -14.20 -17.64
C ALA A 13 -13.49 -15.11 -18.70
N ARG A 14 -12.81 -15.37 -19.82
CA ARG A 14 -13.37 -16.08 -21.00
C ARG A 14 -13.28 -17.61 -20.93
N GLY A 15 -13.09 -18.17 -19.74
CA GLY A 15 -13.18 -19.62 -19.49
C GLY A 15 -11.89 -20.42 -19.67
N ASP A 16 -10.84 -19.81 -20.22
CA ASP A 16 -9.49 -20.37 -20.15
C ASP A 16 -8.93 -19.99 -18.77
N SER A 17 -8.72 -20.97 -17.88
CA SER A 17 -8.33 -20.76 -16.49
C SER A 17 -6.88 -20.26 -16.30
N SER A 18 -6.30 -19.67 -17.36
CA SER A 18 -4.97 -19.08 -17.33
C SER A 18 -4.98 -17.81 -16.48
N CYS A 19 -4.21 -17.84 -15.39
CA CYS A 19 -3.91 -16.69 -14.56
C CYS A 19 -2.40 -16.40 -14.64
N GLU A 20 -2.04 -15.15 -14.87
CA GLU A 20 -0.65 -14.71 -14.93
C GLU A 20 -0.34 -13.82 -13.74
N GLU A 21 0.83 -14.02 -13.13
CA GLU A 21 1.29 -13.17 -12.03
C GLU A 21 1.61 -11.76 -12.54
N VAL A 22 0.99 -10.75 -11.93
CA VAL A 22 1.25 -9.34 -12.21
C VAL A 22 2.51 -8.90 -11.46
N PRO A 23 3.56 -8.43 -12.15
CA PRO A 23 4.87 -8.20 -11.55
C PRO A 23 4.99 -6.84 -10.84
N PHE A 24 4.13 -6.57 -9.84
CA PHE A 24 4.10 -5.30 -9.10
C PHE A 24 5.47 -4.92 -8.49
N ASP A 25 6.18 -5.88 -7.90
CA ASP A 25 7.53 -5.66 -7.38
C ASP A 25 8.29 -7.00 -7.31
N ARG A 26 9.26 -7.16 -8.21
CA ARG A 26 10.17 -8.32 -8.28
C ARG A 26 11.52 -8.07 -7.59
N GLN A 27 11.72 -6.90 -7.00
CA GLN A 27 12.99 -6.56 -6.37
C GLN A 27 13.11 -7.25 -5.02
N ASN A 28 14.33 -7.69 -4.69
CA ASN A 28 14.65 -8.17 -3.35
C ASN A 28 14.59 -7.02 -2.32
N ASN A 29 14.83 -7.36 -1.06
CA ASN A 29 15.02 -6.37 -0.01
C ASN A 29 16.13 -5.37 -0.41
N ALA A 30 15.93 -4.10 -0.09
CA ALA A 30 16.83 -3.00 -0.42
C ALA A 30 17.86 -2.78 0.69
N TYR A 31 19.12 -2.61 0.32
CA TYR A 31 20.22 -2.42 1.28
C TYR A 31 20.83 -1.02 1.13
N TYR A 32 21.32 -0.47 2.23
CA TYR A 32 22.22 0.68 2.22
C TYR A 32 23.54 0.28 2.87
N ARG A 33 24.61 0.25 2.07
CA ARG A 33 25.86 -0.44 2.44
C ARG A 33 25.54 -1.88 2.84
N ASP A 34 25.85 -2.28 4.07
CA ASP A 34 25.58 -3.64 4.59
C ASP A 34 24.31 -3.71 5.45
N SER A 35 23.58 -2.60 5.59
CA SER A 35 22.41 -2.53 6.45
C SER A 35 21.11 -2.69 5.67
N MET A 36 20.21 -3.48 6.23
CA MET A 36 18.91 -3.76 5.63
C MET A 36 17.99 -2.53 5.75
N LEU A 37 17.45 -2.03 4.63
CA LEU A 37 16.52 -0.90 4.63
C LEU A 37 15.07 -1.33 4.75
N ASP A 38 14.71 -2.44 4.11
CA ASP A 38 13.35 -2.98 4.17
C ASP A 38 13.35 -4.51 4.26
N ASP A 39 12.21 -5.05 4.69
CA ASP A 39 11.95 -6.49 4.66
C ASP A 39 10.63 -6.74 3.93
N LYS A 40 10.76 -7.27 2.71
CA LYS A 40 9.66 -7.60 1.82
C LYS A 40 9.11 -9.00 2.08
N SER A 41 9.68 -9.75 3.03
CA SER A 41 9.19 -11.09 3.39
C SER A 41 7.90 -10.98 4.20
N GLN A 42 6.94 -11.87 3.94
CA GLN A 42 5.64 -11.89 4.65
C GLN A 42 4.89 -10.54 4.66
N ARG A 43 5.14 -9.66 3.68
CA ARG A 43 4.54 -8.33 3.60
C ARG A 43 3.05 -8.33 3.21
N TRP A 44 2.54 -9.47 2.77
CA TRP A 44 1.17 -9.68 2.33
C TRP A 44 0.78 -8.82 1.12
N LEU A 45 1.64 -8.79 0.09
CA LEU A 45 1.31 -8.14 -1.17
C LEU A 45 0.05 -8.78 -1.78
N GLY A 46 -0.94 -7.95 -2.09
CA GLY A 46 -2.24 -8.39 -2.59
C GLY A 46 -3.30 -8.58 -1.50
N ALA A 47 -3.00 -8.30 -0.22
CA ALA A 47 -4.01 -8.33 0.86
C ALA A 47 -5.14 -7.31 0.64
N THR A 48 -4.85 -6.25 -0.11
CA THR A 48 -5.86 -5.32 -0.61
C THR A 48 -5.62 -5.09 -2.09
N LEU A 49 -6.69 -5.18 -2.88
CA LEU A 49 -6.69 -5.00 -4.32
C LEU A 49 -7.88 -4.13 -4.71
N SER A 50 -7.66 -3.14 -5.58
CA SER A 50 -8.72 -2.28 -6.10
C SER A 50 -8.43 -1.89 -7.55
N SER A 51 -9.46 -1.81 -8.38
CA SER A 51 -9.37 -1.39 -9.78
C SER A 51 -10.29 -0.20 -10.02
N SER A 52 -9.92 0.68 -10.96
CA SER A 52 -10.80 1.76 -11.40
C SER A 52 -12.05 1.24 -12.13
N GLY A 53 -12.06 -0.04 -12.53
CA GLY A 53 -13.14 -0.66 -13.30
C GLY A 53 -13.17 -0.28 -14.78
N VAL A 54 -12.17 0.48 -15.23
CA VAL A 54 -11.97 0.79 -16.65
C VAL A 54 -11.07 -0.28 -17.26
N THR A 55 -11.38 -0.75 -18.47
CA THR A 55 -10.51 -1.67 -19.22
C THR A 55 -9.11 -1.09 -19.31
N ASP A 56 -8.11 -1.87 -18.91
CA ASP A 56 -6.69 -1.47 -18.86
C ASP A 56 -6.39 -0.24 -17.97
N GLY A 57 -7.36 0.14 -17.13
CA GLY A 57 -7.23 1.18 -16.13
C GLY A 57 -6.33 0.77 -14.97
N PRO A 58 -6.00 1.72 -14.10
CA PRO A 58 -5.09 1.48 -12.99
C PRO A 58 -5.66 0.50 -11.97
N VAL A 59 -4.77 -0.37 -11.48
CA VAL A 59 -5.03 -1.35 -10.42
C VAL A 59 -4.06 -1.09 -9.29
N VAL A 60 -4.56 -1.16 -8.08
CA VAL A 60 -3.81 -0.91 -6.85
C VAL A 60 -3.72 -2.19 -6.06
N ALA A 61 -2.50 -2.56 -5.66
CA ALA A 61 -2.24 -3.69 -4.79
C ALA A 61 -1.42 -3.22 -3.58
N CYS A 62 -1.82 -3.61 -2.37
CA CYS A 62 -1.13 -3.20 -1.15
C CYS A 62 -0.54 -4.37 -0.37
N ALA A 63 0.49 -4.05 0.42
CA ALA A 63 1.25 -4.93 1.30
C ALA A 63 1.31 -4.30 2.71
N PRO A 64 0.25 -4.45 3.53
CA PRO A 64 0.12 -3.76 4.82
C PRO A 64 1.15 -4.20 5.86
N ARG A 65 1.81 -5.35 5.67
CA ARG A 65 2.87 -5.86 6.56
C ARG A 65 4.28 -5.58 6.07
N TYR A 66 4.43 -4.74 5.04
CA TYR A 66 5.75 -4.30 4.59
C TYR A 66 6.50 -3.60 5.73
N ILE A 67 7.70 -4.11 6.02
CA ILE A 67 8.55 -3.61 7.10
C ILE A 67 9.57 -2.66 6.52
N TRP A 68 9.70 -1.51 7.16
CA TRP A 68 10.77 -0.54 6.92
C TRP A 68 11.67 -0.46 8.15
N PHE A 69 12.98 -0.47 7.93
CA PHE A 69 13.94 -0.26 9.01
C PHE A 69 14.13 1.25 9.22
N THR A 70 13.40 1.79 10.19
CA THR A 70 13.55 3.20 10.62
C THR A 70 14.74 3.36 11.56
N LYS A 71 15.03 4.61 11.95
CA LYS A 71 15.92 5.05 13.05
C LYS A 71 17.14 4.14 13.27
N ASP A 72 18.32 4.59 12.83
CA ASP A 72 19.58 3.85 12.99
C ASP A 72 19.57 2.44 12.35
N LEU A 73 18.61 2.16 11.45
CA LEU A 73 18.42 0.88 10.74
C LEU A 73 18.24 -0.35 11.65
N ASN A 74 17.88 -0.14 12.92
CA ASN A 74 17.72 -1.23 13.89
C ASN A 74 16.26 -1.48 14.27
N ARG A 75 15.35 -0.59 13.87
CA ARG A 75 13.94 -0.66 14.27
C ARG A 75 13.08 -1.15 13.12
N ARG A 76 12.37 -2.26 13.35
CA ARG A 76 11.38 -2.83 12.42
C ARG A 76 10.03 -2.16 12.61
N ASP A 77 9.65 -1.31 11.66
CA ASP A 77 8.39 -0.59 11.68
C ASP A 77 7.49 -1.09 10.53
N PRO A 78 6.31 -1.72 10.81
CA PRO A 78 5.36 -2.15 9.79
C PRO A 78 4.60 -0.95 9.22
N VAL A 79 5.26 -0.20 8.34
CA VAL A 79 4.71 1.01 7.73
C VAL A 79 3.68 0.73 6.65
N GLY A 80 3.78 -0.41 5.96
CA GLY A 80 2.95 -0.74 4.80
C GLY A 80 3.34 0.00 3.52
N THR A 81 2.92 -0.53 2.38
CA THR A 81 3.14 0.09 1.05
C THR A 81 2.06 -0.37 0.07
N CYS A 82 1.79 0.44 -0.95
CA CYS A 82 0.89 0.12 -2.05
C CYS A 82 1.59 0.35 -3.38
N PHE A 83 1.13 -0.32 -4.43
CA PHE A 83 1.63 -0.17 -5.79
C PHE A 83 0.45 0.13 -6.71
N VAL A 84 0.61 1.12 -7.59
CA VAL A 84 -0.37 1.48 -8.62
C VAL A 84 0.19 1.08 -9.97
N SER A 85 -0.54 0.25 -10.71
CA SER A 85 -0.22 -0.08 -12.09
C SER A 85 -0.73 1.01 -13.03
N ASN A 86 0.05 1.39 -14.04
CA ASN A 86 -0.39 2.27 -15.12
C ASN A 86 -0.29 1.57 -16.48
N GLY A 87 -1.19 1.97 -17.40
CA GLY A 87 -1.22 1.52 -18.79
C GLY A 87 -1.20 0.00 -18.95
N ALA A 88 -2.23 -0.71 -18.50
CA ALA A 88 -2.31 -2.17 -18.63
C ALA A 88 -1.15 -2.96 -17.99
N PHE A 89 -0.67 -2.55 -16.81
CA PHE A 89 0.46 -3.18 -16.11
C PHE A 89 1.84 -2.97 -16.76
N ASN A 90 1.99 -1.93 -17.61
CA ASN A 90 3.29 -1.56 -18.21
C ASN A 90 4.26 -0.91 -17.21
N SER A 91 3.74 -0.16 -16.24
CA SER A 91 4.57 0.43 -15.18
C SER A 91 3.88 0.36 -13.84
N PHE A 92 4.69 0.39 -12.78
CA PHE A 92 4.24 0.32 -11.40
C PHE A 92 4.89 1.44 -10.61
N GLU A 93 4.07 2.19 -9.88
CA GLU A 93 4.55 3.25 -8.99
C GLU A 93 4.29 2.84 -7.54
N GLU A 94 5.32 2.91 -6.69
CA GLU A 94 5.21 2.63 -5.26
C GLU A 94 4.67 3.85 -4.50
N TYR A 95 3.74 3.59 -3.59
CA TYR A 95 3.22 4.54 -2.64
C TYR A 95 3.30 4.01 -1.19
N SER A 96 4.25 4.55 -0.41
CA SER A 96 4.42 4.21 1.00
C SER A 96 4.41 5.48 1.86
N PRO A 97 3.22 6.00 2.23
CA PRO A 97 3.12 7.31 2.88
C PRO A 97 3.66 7.37 4.30
N CYS A 98 3.73 6.22 4.95
CA CYS A 98 4.21 6.08 6.31
C CYS A 98 5.70 5.75 6.40
N ARG A 99 6.39 5.58 5.25
CA ARG A 99 7.85 5.50 5.19
C ARG A 99 8.46 6.89 5.36
N THR A 100 8.52 7.35 6.61
CA THR A 100 9.02 8.68 7.00
C THR A 100 9.96 8.58 8.21
N MET A 101 10.48 9.72 8.68
CA MET A 101 11.22 9.80 9.96
C MET A 101 10.31 9.61 11.19
N ASN A 102 8.99 9.59 11.03
CA ASN A 102 8.03 9.43 12.12
C ASN A 102 7.91 7.95 12.56
N TRP A 103 8.99 7.45 13.15
CA TRP A 103 9.09 6.07 13.65
C TRP A 103 8.25 5.82 14.90
N GLY A 104 8.01 4.53 15.18
CA GLY A 104 7.31 4.04 16.37
C GLY A 104 5.78 4.08 16.29
N TYR A 105 5.13 3.29 17.16
CA TYR A 105 3.67 3.16 17.22
C TYR A 105 2.96 4.45 17.69
N HIS A 106 3.67 5.31 18.42
CA HIS A 106 3.17 6.63 18.84
C HIS A 106 3.05 7.63 17.69
N ARG A 107 3.63 7.30 16.52
CA ARG A 107 3.52 8.05 15.26
C ARG A 107 3.18 7.10 14.11
N GLN A 108 3.99 7.01 13.06
CA GLN A 108 3.65 6.30 11.81
C GLN A 108 4.41 4.98 11.62
N GLY A 109 5.26 4.57 12.57
CA GLY A 109 6.04 3.35 12.45
C GLY A 109 5.18 2.07 12.43
N SER A 110 3.98 2.11 13.01
CA SER A 110 3.02 1.00 12.98
C SER A 110 1.83 1.27 12.06
N CYS A 111 1.96 2.22 11.13
CA CYS A 111 0.87 2.70 10.28
C CYS A 111 0.10 1.62 9.51
N GLN A 112 0.80 0.61 8.98
CA GLN A 112 0.21 -0.45 8.15
C GLN A 112 -0.61 0.10 6.98
N ALA A 113 -0.08 1.11 6.28
CA ALA A 113 -0.70 1.72 5.12
C ALA A 113 -1.04 0.64 4.07
N GLY A 114 -2.27 0.71 3.55
CA GLY A 114 -2.76 -0.26 2.59
C GLY A 114 -3.44 -1.47 3.23
N PHE A 115 -3.79 -1.38 4.51
CA PHE A 115 -4.73 -2.31 5.14
C PHE A 115 -6.12 -2.22 4.49
N SER A 116 -6.49 -1.01 4.06
CA SER A 116 -7.57 -0.77 3.11
C SER A 116 -7.10 0.23 2.06
N ALA A 117 -7.61 0.12 0.83
CA ALA A 117 -7.28 1.01 -0.26
C ALA A 117 -8.36 0.97 -1.34
N GLY A 118 -8.50 2.08 -2.06
CA GLY A 118 -9.44 2.18 -3.17
C GLY A 118 -8.98 3.21 -4.19
N ILE A 119 -9.16 2.92 -5.48
CA ILE A 119 -8.95 3.87 -6.56
C ILE A 119 -10.30 4.29 -7.14
N ASN A 120 -10.45 5.57 -7.48
CA ASN A 120 -11.70 6.05 -8.05
C ASN A 120 -11.89 5.57 -9.50
N LYS A 121 -13.13 5.68 -10.00
CA LYS A 121 -13.48 5.26 -11.36
C LYS A 121 -12.73 6.02 -12.46
N LYS A 122 -12.32 7.26 -12.18
CA LYS A 122 -11.50 8.06 -13.11
C LYS A 122 -10.06 7.55 -13.19
N GLY A 123 -9.59 6.82 -12.19
CA GLY A 123 -8.23 6.32 -12.12
C GLY A 123 -7.19 7.37 -11.72
N ASP A 124 -7.60 8.58 -11.33
CA ASP A 124 -6.70 9.70 -10.99
C ASP A 124 -6.49 9.88 -9.48
N ARG A 125 -7.27 9.19 -8.64
CA ARG A 125 -7.20 9.35 -7.18
C ARG A 125 -7.19 8.02 -6.45
N LEU A 126 -6.14 7.83 -5.65
CA LEU A 126 -5.98 6.69 -4.74
C LEU A 126 -6.23 7.13 -3.29
N TYR A 127 -7.00 6.31 -2.57
CA TYR A 127 -7.27 6.40 -1.15
C TYR A 127 -6.63 5.22 -0.42
N VAL A 128 -5.92 5.48 0.68
CA VAL A 128 -5.24 4.44 1.47
C VAL A 128 -5.53 4.63 2.95
N GLY A 129 -6.03 3.57 3.58
CA GLY A 129 -6.22 3.49 5.03
C GLY A 129 -4.97 2.96 5.74
N ALA A 130 -4.73 3.51 6.92
CA ALA A 130 -3.54 3.27 7.74
C ALA A 130 -3.95 3.17 9.23
N PRO A 131 -4.44 2.01 9.70
CA PRO A 131 -5.07 1.90 11.01
C PRO A 131 -4.11 2.07 12.19
N GLY A 132 -2.83 1.71 12.05
CA GLY A 132 -1.91 1.69 13.19
C GLY A 132 -1.12 2.98 13.43
N SER A 133 -1.51 4.07 12.74
CA SER A 133 -0.92 5.39 12.98
C SER A 133 -1.39 6.01 14.30
N TYR A 134 -0.48 6.68 14.99
CA TYR A 134 -0.67 7.46 16.22
C TYR A 134 -1.42 6.72 17.32
N TYR A 135 -0.82 5.67 17.89
CA TYR A 135 -1.47 4.79 18.88
C TYR A 135 -2.78 4.21 18.35
N TRP A 136 -2.77 3.72 17.10
CA TRP A 136 -3.93 3.13 16.42
C TRP A 136 -5.16 4.05 16.31
N GLN A 137 -4.96 5.37 16.38
CA GLN A 137 -6.00 6.33 16.03
C GLN A 137 -6.40 6.21 14.54
N GLY A 138 -5.44 5.80 13.71
CA GLY A 138 -5.64 5.65 12.28
C GLY A 138 -5.38 6.94 11.49
N GLN A 139 -5.10 6.76 10.20
CA GLN A 139 -5.00 7.84 9.22
C GLN A 139 -5.60 7.39 7.89
N MET A 140 -6.02 8.35 7.08
CA MET A 140 -6.33 8.11 5.68
C MET A 140 -5.53 9.06 4.78
N TYR A 141 -5.10 8.53 3.65
CA TYR A 141 -4.36 9.27 2.65
C TYR A 141 -5.18 9.36 1.38
N SER A 142 -5.13 10.53 0.75
CA SER A 142 -5.67 10.74 -0.58
C SER A 142 -4.58 11.35 -1.45
N ILE A 143 -4.27 10.67 -2.56
CA ILE A 143 -3.19 11.03 -3.46
C ILE A 143 -3.61 10.92 -4.91
N ASP A 144 -2.90 11.65 -5.76
CA ASP A 144 -2.94 11.45 -7.20
C ASP A 144 -2.37 10.06 -7.53
N ALA A 145 -3.12 9.26 -8.27
CA ALA A 145 -2.74 7.90 -8.65
C ALA A 145 -1.57 7.85 -9.65
N HIS A 146 -1.28 8.97 -10.32
CA HIS A 146 -0.15 9.13 -11.24
C HIS A 146 1.06 9.80 -10.59
N ALA A 147 0.98 10.12 -9.30
CA ALA A 147 2.11 10.66 -8.57
C ALA A 147 3.27 9.65 -8.52
N LYS A 148 4.47 10.14 -8.85
CA LYS A 148 5.71 9.39 -8.69
C LYS A 148 6.46 9.89 -7.48
N PHE A 149 6.81 8.97 -6.59
CA PHE A 149 7.60 9.27 -5.41
C PHE A 149 8.98 8.64 -5.55
N ASN A 150 10.02 9.44 -5.32
CA ASN A 150 11.36 8.89 -5.27
C ASN A 150 11.45 7.92 -4.09
N TYR A 151 12.09 6.77 -4.31
CA TYR A 151 12.49 5.87 -3.23
C TYR A 151 13.57 6.56 -2.40
N THR A 152 13.17 7.35 -1.41
CA THR A 152 14.10 7.94 -0.45
C THR A 152 14.14 7.05 0.79
N PRO A 153 15.34 6.54 1.17
CA PRO A 153 15.50 5.93 2.47
C PRO A 153 15.13 6.98 3.52
N GLY A 154 14.21 6.67 4.43
CA GLY A 154 13.78 7.57 5.51
C GLY A 154 14.93 8.13 6.37
N LEU A 155 16.15 7.59 6.24
CA LEU A 155 17.40 8.13 6.77
C LEU A 155 17.82 9.49 6.19
N PHE A 156 17.50 9.76 4.92
CA PHE A 156 17.95 10.95 4.18
C PHE A 156 16.83 11.94 3.86
N GLY A 157 15.58 11.58 4.16
CA GLY A 157 14.43 12.43 3.87
C GLY A 157 14.17 13.44 4.99
N ASN A 158 14.24 14.74 4.66
CA ASN A 158 13.59 15.77 5.48
C ASN A 158 12.11 15.41 5.72
N GLN A 159 11.53 15.87 6.84
CA GLN A 159 10.13 15.64 7.20
C GLN A 159 9.21 15.83 5.97
N GLY A 160 8.54 14.76 5.54
CA GLY A 160 7.48 14.84 4.52
C GLY A 160 7.72 14.14 3.17
N TYR A 161 8.87 13.49 2.93
CA TYR A 161 9.13 12.88 1.61
C TYR A 161 8.27 11.64 1.27
N GLY A 162 7.67 10.96 2.25
CA GLY A 162 6.64 9.93 2.01
C GLY A 162 5.22 10.50 1.87
N ALA A 163 4.97 11.72 2.34
CA ALA A 163 3.63 12.24 2.59
C ALA A 163 3.24 13.40 1.65
N LYS A 164 3.66 13.39 0.38
CA LYS A 164 3.10 14.31 -0.62
C LYS A 164 1.72 13.80 -1.06
N GLY A 165 0.75 14.05 -0.18
CA GLY A 165 -0.66 13.73 -0.30
C GLY A 165 -1.45 14.54 0.71
N THR A 166 -2.74 14.77 0.46
CA THR A 166 -3.59 15.37 1.50
C THR A 166 -3.74 14.36 2.63
N ASN A 167 -3.10 14.63 3.77
CA ASN A 167 -3.29 13.88 5.00
C ASN A 167 -4.67 14.27 5.54
N LEU A 168 -5.64 13.39 5.39
CA LEU A 168 -6.93 13.53 6.06
C LEU A 168 -6.78 12.79 7.38
N GLN A 169 -6.59 13.54 8.46
CA GLN A 169 -6.67 12.95 9.78
C GLN A 169 -8.13 12.57 10.00
N THR A 170 -8.40 11.26 10.04
CA THR A 170 -9.74 10.75 10.28
C THR A 170 -10.19 11.29 11.64
N PRO A 171 -11.37 11.95 11.75
CA PRO A 171 -12.03 12.01 13.05
C PRO A 171 -12.18 10.57 13.55
N LYS A 172 -12.18 10.36 14.87
CA LYS A 172 -12.11 9.06 15.58
C LYS A 172 -13.12 7.97 15.17
N SER A 173 -13.89 8.13 14.09
CA SER A 173 -15.06 7.36 13.73
C SER A 173 -15.12 6.80 12.29
N LEU A 174 -14.11 6.96 11.43
CA LEU A 174 -14.18 6.37 10.08
C LEU A 174 -12.86 5.75 9.60
N ILE A 175 -12.72 4.45 9.79
CA ILE A 175 -11.89 3.59 8.92
C ILE A 175 -12.87 2.68 8.18
N CYS A 176 -13.22 3.05 6.94
CA CYS A 176 -14.01 2.19 6.06
C CYS A 176 -13.07 1.45 5.11
N SER A 177 -13.08 0.13 5.13
CA SER A 177 -12.52 -0.68 4.05
C SER A 177 -13.61 -0.85 2.97
N HIS A 178 -13.34 -0.39 1.75
CA HIS A 178 -14.14 -0.75 0.59
C HIS A 178 -13.53 -1.99 -0.04
N THR A 179 -14.13 -3.16 0.18
CA THR A 179 -13.99 -4.29 -0.74
C THR A 179 -14.95 -4.07 -1.90
N LEU A 180 -14.41 -3.87 -3.11
CA LEU A 180 -15.19 -3.89 -4.35
C LEU A 180 -15.69 -5.32 -4.55
N THR A 181 -16.95 -5.58 -4.20
CA THR A 181 -17.68 -6.73 -4.72
C THR A 181 -18.34 -6.31 -6.03
N GLU A 182 -18.00 -7.00 -7.12
CA GLU A 182 -18.77 -7.00 -8.36
C GLU A 182 -20.25 -7.40 -8.08
N PRO A 183 -21.20 -7.00 -8.95
CA PRO A 183 -22.63 -7.00 -8.66
C PRO A 183 -23.30 -8.38 -8.57
N SER A 184 -22.56 -9.48 -8.51
CA SER A 184 -23.09 -10.86 -8.57
C SER A 184 -23.11 -11.63 -7.25
N PHE A 185 -22.60 -11.10 -6.12
CA PHE A 185 -22.67 -11.82 -4.83
C PHE A 185 -23.08 -10.94 -3.65
N VAL A 186 -24.08 -11.42 -2.92
CA VAL A 186 -24.68 -10.84 -1.69
C VAL A 186 -23.69 -10.97 -0.53
N GLY A 187 -23.33 -9.84 0.11
CA GLY A 187 -22.60 -9.85 1.38
C GLY A 187 -21.76 -8.58 1.61
N LEU A 188 -22.36 -7.57 2.24
CA LEU A 188 -21.68 -6.32 2.64
C LEU A 188 -21.06 -6.52 4.04
N PHE A 189 -19.75 -6.77 4.13
CA PHE A 189 -19.05 -6.71 5.42
C PHE A 189 -18.34 -5.37 5.56
N LEU A 190 -18.97 -4.42 6.25
CA LEU A 190 -18.26 -3.28 6.83
C LEU A 190 -17.53 -3.76 8.09
N ILE A 191 -16.19 -3.81 8.04
CA ILE A 191 -15.39 -3.86 9.27
C ILE A 191 -15.12 -2.41 9.67
N CYS A 192 -16.01 -1.84 10.48
CA CYS A 192 -15.73 -0.61 11.22
C CYS A 192 -15.15 -1.03 12.57
N PHE A 193 -13.88 -0.70 12.83
CA PHE A 193 -13.37 -0.75 14.20
C PHE A 193 -13.94 0.46 14.94
N CYS A 194 -14.71 0.21 16.00
CA CYS A 194 -15.16 1.19 16.96
C CYS A 194 -14.29 1.14 18.22
#